data_AF-A0A6G0XLV8-F1
#
_entry.id   AF-A0A6G0XLV8-F1
#
_cell.length_a   1.000
_cell.length_b   1.000
_cell.length_c   1.000
_cell.angle_alpha   90.00
_cell.angle_beta   90.00
_cell.angle_gamma   90.00
#
_symmetry.space_group_name_H-M   'P 1'
#
loop_
_entity.id
_entity.type
_entity.pdbx_description
1 polymer ?
#
loop_
_entity_poly.entity_id
_entity_poly.type
_entity_poly.pdbx_seq_one_letter_code
_entity_poly.pdbx_strand_id
1 'polypeptide(L)'
;MKYGDKTRYQYEKTIQRFASWLSKERPSAMRNGQIVLPLDEGMCIKFLDVDCRKAKDSENNDRTVFKSYSSINACKSAIKYLHHEAGVDVPDKLSRLLSDYVCGYKRKVAQLKDSGEMSINEGKRPITTQGFQCLAHMAMTYEKDHSLSTIVHPFLIFCWNLMARSASVGSIRYDHMTWEGDALVVRFAFTKNDQEGMNDTPRHVYANVFQPSICPILSLAILVFTRGVQLDSTSRLVFDHNAKDRFSFWLSKVCAENRRRFEKCSDYPLRTLERTPSEKELRASSQTHLEARQQ
;
A
#
# COMPACT_ATOMS: atom_id res chain seq x y z
N MET A 1 1.45 21.02 -10.89
CA MET A 1 1.41 19.62 -10.41
C MET A 1 1.95 19.59 -8.97
N LYS A 2 1.10 19.57 -7.94
CA LYS A 2 1.55 19.51 -6.54
C LYS A 2 1.91 18.05 -6.23
N TYR A 3 3.20 17.71 -6.23
CA TYR A 3 3.66 16.46 -5.65
C TYR A 3 3.18 16.43 -4.19
N GLY A 4 2.47 15.38 -3.78
CA GLY A 4 2.02 15.28 -2.39
C GLY A 4 3.21 15.38 -1.43
N ASP A 5 3.02 16.03 -0.27
CA ASP A 5 4.10 16.46 0.64
C ASP A 5 5.12 15.35 0.98
N LYS A 6 4.67 14.09 1.05
CA LYS A 6 5.55 12.93 1.27
C LYS A 6 6.49 12.63 0.11
N THR A 7 6.03 12.76 -1.14
CA THR A 7 6.86 12.55 -2.33
C THR A 7 7.90 13.65 -2.45
N ARG A 8 7.49 14.91 -2.21
CA ARG A 8 8.40 16.06 -2.16
C ARG A 8 9.48 15.86 -1.10
N TYR A 9 9.09 15.48 0.12
CA TYR A 9 10.02 15.16 1.20
C TYR A 9 11.04 14.06 0.82
N GLN A 10 10.61 13.01 0.10
CA GLN A 10 11.51 11.95 -0.37
C GLN A 10 12.51 12.45 -1.42
N TYR A 11 12.07 13.32 -2.33
CA TYR A 11 12.94 13.94 -3.32
C TYR A 11 13.94 14.89 -2.65
N GLU A 12 13.48 15.74 -1.73
CA GLU A 12 14.35 16.64 -0.95
C GLU A 12 15.43 15.88 -0.19
N LYS A 13 15.09 14.77 0.48
CA LYS A 13 16.08 13.91 1.14
C LYS A 13 17.11 13.34 0.15
N THR A 14 16.69 13.02 -1.06
CA THR A 14 17.59 12.51 -2.10
C THR A 14 18.49 13.62 -2.65
N ILE A 15 17.95 14.82 -2.86
CA ILE A 15 18.69 16.01 -3.27
C ILE A 15 19.70 16.41 -2.21
N GLN A 16 19.36 16.35 -0.91
CA GLN A 16 20.29 16.61 0.18
C GLN A 16 21.48 15.64 0.19
N ARG A 17 21.23 14.34 -0.02
CA ARG A 17 22.31 13.35 -0.18
C ARG A 17 23.18 13.67 -1.39
N PHE A 18 22.57 14.06 -2.50
CA PHE A 18 23.30 14.43 -3.70
C PHE A 18 24.15 15.68 -3.50
N ALA A 19 23.62 16.72 -2.86
CA ALA A 19 24.34 17.94 -2.50
C ALA A 19 25.53 17.64 -1.57
N SER A 20 25.32 16.77 -0.58
CA SER A 20 26.38 16.34 0.36
C SER A 20 27.48 15.51 -0.31
N TRP A 21 27.15 14.80 -1.39
CA TRP A 21 28.14 14.08 -2.20
C TRP A 21 28.89 15.04 -3.14
N LEU A 22 28.16 15.95 -3.80
CA LEU A 22 28.74 16.97 -4.69
C LEU A 22 29.68 17.91 -3.97
N SER A 23 29.37 18.32 -2.74
CA SER A 23 30.26 19.18 -1.95
C SER A 23 31.63 18.56 -1.67
N LYS A 24 31.73 17.22 -1.71
CA LYS A 24 33.00 16.49 -1.54
C LYS A 24 33.71 16.26 -2.86
N GLU A 25 33.00 15.82 -3.89
CA GLU A 25 33.58 15.41 -5.18
C GLU A 25 33.84 16.58 -6.14
N ARG A 26 32.99 17.61 -6.11
CA ARG A 26 33.08 18.78 -7.00
C ARG A 26 32.49 20.03 -6.32
N PRO A 27 33.24 20.69 -5.44
CA PRO A 27 32.78 21.90 -4.74
C PRO A 27 32.30 23.01 -5.66
N SER A 28 32.85 23.11 -6.88
CA SER A 28 32.43 24.11 -7.89
C SER A 28 31.01 23.93 -8.40
N ALA A 29 30.42 22.74 -8.24
CA ALA A 29 29.02 22.47 -8.54
C ALA A 29 28.06 22.89 -7.41
N MET A 30 28.58 23.49 -6.33
CA MET A 30 27.83 23.97 -5.18
C MET A 30 28.01 25.49 -5.03
N ARG A 31 26.91 26.21 -4.79
CA ARG A 31 26.93 27.64 -4.45
C ARG A 31 25.95 27.89 -3.32
N ASN A 32 26.41 28.48 -2.21
CA ASN A 32 25.60 28.77 -1.02
C ASN A 32 24.81 27.56 -0.48
N GLY A 33 25.41 26.36 -0.53
CA GLY A 33 24.76 25.13 -0.09
C GLY A 33 23.70 24.56 -1.05
N GLN A 34 23.51 25.18 -2.21
CA GLN A 34 22.62 24.70 -3.27
C GLN A 34 23.43 24.14 -4.44
N ILE A 35 22.83 23.18 -5.14
CA ILE A 35 23.41 22.59 -6.34
C ILE A 35 23.25 23.58 -7.49
N VAL A 36 24.34 23.89 -8.18
CA VAL A 36 24.34 24.77 -9.35
C VAL A 36 23.87 23.98 -10.57
N LEU A 37 22.89 24.53 -11.29
CA LEU A 37 22.38 23.99 -12.55
C LEU A 37 22.95 24.77 -13.76
N PRO A 38 23.04 24.16 -14.96
CA PRO A 38 22.68 22.77 -15.27
C PRO A 38 23.66 21.73 -14.69
N LEU A 39 23.17 20.54 -14.38
CA LEU A 39 24.03 19.47 -13.86
C LEU A 39 24.92 18.88 -14.94
N ASP A 40 26.17 18.60 -14.58
CA ASP A 40 27.07 17.75 -15.35
C ASP A 40 26.52 16.32 -15.43
N GLU A 41 26.37 15.78 -16.63
CA GLU A 41 25.71 14.48 -16.79
C GLU A 41 26.56 13.33 -16.23
N GLY A 42 27.89 13.43 -16.34
CA GLY A 42 28.82 12.47 -15.77
C GLY A 42 28.73 12.41 -14.25
N MET A 43 28.58 13.56 -13.60
CA MET A 43 28.40 13.64 -12.14
C MET A 43 27.08 13.02 -11.69
N CYS A 44 26.00 13.20 -12.45
CA CYS A 44 24.72 12.55 -12.14
C CYS A 44 24.81 11.03 -12.18
N ILE A 45 25.50 10.47 -13.19
CA ILE A 45 25.69 9.02 -13.31
C ILE A 45 26.62 8.49 -12.21
N LYS A 46 27.72 9.18 -11.93
CA LYS A 46 28.63 8.82 -10.81
C LYS A 46 27.89 8.81 -9.47
N PHE A 47 27.03 9.81 -9.23
CA PHE A 47 26.20 9.81 -8.04
C PHE A 47 25.29 8.59 -7.96
N LEU A 48 24.66 8.19 -9.07
CA LEU A 48 23.83 6.99 -9.09
C LEU A 48 24.63 5.69 -8.84
N ASP A 49 25.90 5.61 -9.25
CA ASP A 49 26.76 4.44 -8.94
C ASP A 49 27.12 4.37 -7.45
N VAL A 50 27.35 5.52 -6.82
CA VAL A 50 27.58 5.60 -5.37
C VAL A 50 26.29 5.33 -4.61
N ASP A 51 25.19 5.99 -4.99
CA ASP A 51 23.90 5.87 -4.30
C ASP A 51 23.28 4.47 -4.49
N CYS A 52 23.66 3.70 -5.51
CA CYS A 52 23.14 2.33 -5.66
C CYS A 52 23.59 1.36 -4.55
N ARG A 53 24.59 1.73 -3.77
CA ARG A 53 25.13 0.94 -2.65
C ARG A 53 24.50 1.44 -1.34
N LYS A 54 24.19 0.53 -0.43
CA LYS A 54 23.81 0.89 0.95
C LYS A 54 25.09 1.19 1.74
N ALA A 55 24.96 2.08 2.75
CA ALA A 55 26.04 2.27 3.71
C ALA A 55 26.35 0.93 4.40
N LYS A 56 27.63 0.65 4.65
CA LYS A 56 28.02 -0.53 5.43
C LYS A 56 27.51 -0.33 6.87
N ASP A 57 26.66 -1.23 7.36
CA ASP A 57 26.42 -1.34 8.80
C ASP A 57 27.70 -1.91 9.43
N SER A 58 28.11 -1.38 10.60
CA SER A 58 29.41 -1.66 11.20
C SER A 58 29.60 -3.08 11.73
N GLU A 59 28.64 -3.99 11.48
CA GLU A 59 28.72 -5.39 11.90
C GLU A 59 28.71 -6.33 10.69
N ASN A 60 29.93 -6.72 10.32
CA ASN A 60 30.27 -8.07 9.85
C ASN A 60 29.63 -8.58 8.53
N ASN A 61 29.60 -7.76 7.48
CA ASN A 61 29.45 -8.31 6.13
C ASN A 61 30.30 -7.55 5.11
N ASP A 62 31.30 -8.22 4.54
CA ASP A 62 32.16 -7.65 3.50
C ASP A 62 31.46 -7.54 2.13
N ARG A 63 30.22 -8.05 2.04
CA ARG A 63 29.40 -7.98 0.83
C ARG A 63 28.76 -6.60 0.66
N THR A 64 28.95 -6.02 -0.52
CA THR A 64 28.30 -4.77 -0.91
C THR A 64 26.79 -4.99 -1.05
N VAL A 65 26.00 -4.37 -0.17
CA VAL A 65 24.54 -4.45 -0.26
C VAL A 65 24.01 -3.38 -1.21
N PHE A 66 23.27 -3.78 -2.24
CA PHE A 66 22.67 -2.87 -3.21
C PHE A 66 21.27 -2.40 -2.78
N LYS A 67 20.87 -1.20 -3.21
CA LYS A 67 19.50 -0.68 -3.07
C LYS A 67 18.55 -1.37 -4.08
N SER A 68 17.24 -1.19 -3.88
CA SER A 68 16.24 -1.69 -4.83
C SER A 68 16.22 -0.86 -6.11
N TYR A 69 15.74 -1.45 -7.21
CA TYR A 69 15.46 -0.71 -8.45
C TYR A 69 14.57 0.51 -8.22
N SER A 70 13.53 0.35 -7.41
CA SER A 70 12.58 1.42 -7.07
C SER A 70 13.26 2.62 -6.39
N SER A 71 14.27 2.37 -5.55
CA SER A 71 15.03 3.43 -4.88
C SER A 71 15.85 4.26 -5.87
N ILE A 72 16.51 3.60 -6.82
CA ILE A 72 17.37 4.27 -7.81
C ILE A 72 16.53 4.97 -8.90
N ASN A 73 15.39 4.37 -9.27
CA ASN A 73 14.44 5.05 -10.14
C ASN A 73 13.83 6.30 -9.47
N ALA A 74 13.59 6.28 -8.15
CA ALA A 74 13.18 7.46 -7.40
C ALA A 74 14.30 8.53 -7.37
N CYS A 75 15.57 8.12 -7.30
CA CYS A 75 16.71 9.02 -7.40
C CYS A 75 16.76 9.75 -8.76
N LYS A 76 16.54 9.02 -9.86
CA LYS A 76 16.36 9.65 -11.19
C LYS A 76 15.26 10.70 -11.16
N SER A 77 14.09 10.37 -10.60
CA SER A 77 12.97 11.31 -10.52
C SER A 77 13.31 12.54 -9.67
N ALA A 78 14.07 12.38 -8.59
CA ALA A 78 14.52 13.49 -7.75
C ALA A 78 15.49 14.43 -8.49
N ILE A 79 16.39 13.90 -9.32
CA ILE A 79 17.30 14.72 -10.15
C ILE A 79 16.51 15.52 -11.19
N LYS A 80 15.50 14.91 -11.82
CA LYS A 80 14.59 15.63 -12.74
C LYS A 80 13.75 16.68 -12.01
N TYR A 81 13.27 16.35 -10.82
CA TYR A 81 12.52 17.28 -9.96
C TYR A 81 13.35 18.52 -9.59
N LEU A 82 14.64 18.35 -9.29
CA LEU A 82 15.55 19.47 -9.00
C LEU A 82 15.61 20.50 -10.14
N HIS A 83 15.69 20.04 -11.39
CA HIS A 83 15.70 20.92 -12.57
C HIS A 83 14.37 21.66 -12.73
N HIS A 84 13.27 20.91 -12.62
CA HIS A 84 11.92 21.48 -12.71
C HIS A 84 11.66 22.54 -11.64
N GLU A 85 12.04 22.31 -10.38
CA GLU A 85 11.88 23.28 -9.28
C GLU A 85 12.70 24.55 -9.50
N ALA A 86 13.85 24.45 -10.18
CA ALA A 86 14.68 25.59 -10.52
C ALA A 86 14.22 26.32 -11.79
N GLY A 87 13.17 25.84 -12.47
CA GLY A 87 12.71 26.39 -13.75
C GLY A 87 13.70 26.18 -14.90
N VAL A 88 14.58 25.20 -14.80
CA VAL A 88 15.58 24.86 -15.83
C VAL A 88 15.18 23.56 -16.50
N ASP A 89 15.20 23.52 -17.84
CA ASP A 89 14.91 22.30 -18.58
C ASP A 89 15.96 21.21 -18.29
N VAL A 90 15.51 19.97 -18.19
CA VAL A 90 16.41 18.81 -18.08
C VAL A 90 17.04 18.59 -19.46
N PRO A 91 18.38 18.66 -19.62
CA PRO A 91 19.01 18.40 -20.90
C PRO A 91 18.63 17.01 -21.44
N ASP A 92 18.31 16.91 -22.73
CA ASP A 92 17.90 15.65 -23.36
C ASP A 92 18.91 14.52 -23.13
N LYS A 93 20.20 14.86 -23.24
CA LYS A 93 21.31 13.94 -23.01
C LYS A 93 21.29 13.40 -21.58
N LEU A 94 21.08 14.26 -20.58
CA LEU A 94 20.95 13.86 -19.18
C LEU A 94 19.73 12.95 -18.98
N SER A 95 18.58 13.32 -19.54
CA SER A 95 17.34 12.54 -19.43
C SER A 95 17.49 11.12 -19.99
N ARG A 96 18.18 10.97 -21.13
CA ARG A 96 18.51 9.67 -21.75
C ARG A 96 19.48 8.88 -20.88
N LEU A 97 20.62 9.47 -20.48
CA LEU A 97 21.63 8.80 -19.65
C LEU A 97 21.05 8.28 -18.32
N LEU A 98 20.22 9.08 -17.64
CA LEU A 98 19.55 8.64 -16.41
C LEU A 98 18.60 7.46 -16.66
N SER A 99 17.91 7.45 -17.80
CA SER A 99 16.96 6.39 -18.16
C SER A 99 17.70 5.10 -18.52
N ASP A 100 18.78 5.20 -19.30
CA ASP A 100 19.64 4.08 -19.68
C ASP A 100 20.32 3.46 -18.46
N TYR A 101 20.84 4.28 -17.55
CA TYR A 101 21.42 3.81 -16.29
C TYR A 101 20.40 3.02 -15.46
N VAL A 102 19.21 3.58 -15.24
CA VAL A 102 18.16 2.90 -14.45
C VAL A 102 17.71 1.60 -15.13
N CYS A 103 17.64 1.57 -16.47
CA CYS A 103 17.34 0.37 -17.23
C CYS A 103 18.44 -0.70 -17.07
N GLY A 104 19.72 -0.31 -17.18
CA GLY A 104 20.86 -1.19 -16.91
C GLY A 104 20.85 -1.71 -15.47
N TYR A 105 20.55 -0.85 -14.51
CA TYR A 105 20.46 -1.22 -13.11
C TYR A 105 19.32 -2.21 -12.84
N LYS A 106 18.20 -2.11 -13.55
CA LYS A 106 17.11 -3.12 -13.48
C LYS A 106 17.61 -4.52 -13.84
N ARG A 107 18.47 -4.64 -14.85
CA ARG A 107 19.10 -5.92 -15.25
C ARG A 107 20.09 -6.39 -14.19
N LYS A 108 20.91 -5.50 -13.63
CA LYS A 108 21.81 -5.81 -12.51
C LYS A 108 21.04 -6.33 -11.29
N VAL A 109 19.92 -5.71 -10.93
CA VAL A 109 19.04 -6.17 -9.84
C VAL A 109 18.50 -7.58 -10.13
N ALA A 110 18.13 -7.88 -11.37
CA ALA A 110 17.70 -9.24 -11.73
C ALA A 110 18.84 -10.27 -11.55
N GLN A 111 20.06 -9.93 -11.95
CA GLN A 111 21.24 -10.78 -11.74
C GLN A 111 21.56 -10.98 -10.25
N LEU A 112 21.46 -9.93 -9.43
CA LEU A 112 21.67 -10.02 -7.98
C LEU A 112 20.61 -10.88 -7.29
N LYS A 113 19.38 -10.91 -7.84
CA LYS A 113 18.32 -11.80 -7.34
C LYS A 113 18.60 -13.26 -7.71
N ASP A 114 19.08 -13.49 -8.93
CA ASP A 114 19.45 -14.81 -9.43
C ASP A 114 20.65 -15.40 -8.66
N SER A 115 21.68 -14.58 -8.39
CA SER A 115 22.85 -15.00 -7.59
C SER A 115 22.57 -15.14 -6.09
N GLY A 116 21.37 -14.78 -5.62
CA GLY A 116 20.99 -14.80 -4.21
C GLY A 116 21.58 -13.66 -3.36
N GLU A 117 22.25 -12.69 -3.97
CA GLU A 117 22.77 -11.49 -3.30
C GLU A 117 21.66 -10.46 -2.96
N MET A 118 20.50 -10.59 -3.58
CA MET A 118 19.31 -9.79 -3.30
C MET A 118 18.06 -10.69 -3.18
N SER A 119 17.17 -10.36 -2.24
CA SER A 119 15.87 -11.03 -2.13
C SER A 119 15.06 -10.88 -3.41
N ILE A 120 14.50 -12.00 -3.90
CA ILE A 120 13.56 -12.03 -5.04
C ILE A 120 12.38 -11.09 -4.78
N ASN A 121 11.82 -11.19 -3.57
CA ASN A 121 10.68 -10.40 -3.13
C ASN A 121 11.13 -9.05 -2.57
N GLU A 122 10.54 -7.97 -3.10
CA GLU A 122 10.72 -6.61 -2.61
C GLU A 122 9.46 -6.11 -1.93
N GLY A 123 9.61 -5.36 -0.83
CA GLY A 123 8.50 -4.73 -0.13
C GLY A 123 7.88 -5.58 0.98
N LYS A 124 6.67 -5.20 1.39
CA LYS A 124 5.92 -5.89 2.44
C LYS A 124 5.22 -7.11 1.86
N ARG A 125 5.19 -8.22 2.61
CA ARG A 125 4.41 -9.40 2.24
C ARG A 125 2.91 -9.06 2.32
N PRO A 126 2.08 -9.66 1.44
CA PRO A 126 0.63 -9.53 1.56
C PRO A 126 0.16 -10.13 2.89
N ILE A 127 -0.90 -9.56 3.44
CA ILE A 127 -1.61 -10.14 4.57
C ILE A 127 -2.38 -11.37 4.10
N THR A 128 -2.30 -12.47 4.85
CA THR A 128 -3.05 -13.69 4.57
C THR A 128 -4.52 -13.52 4.90
N THR A 129 -5.40 -14.35 4.32
CA THR A 129 -6.83 -14.36 4.65
C THR A 129 -7.06 -14.58 6.15
N GLN A 130 -6.29 -15.48 6.77
CA GLN A 130 -6.34 -15.73 8.21
C GLN A 130 -5.90 -14.50 9.02
N GLY A 131 -4.84 -13.82 8.58
CA GLY A 131 -4.39 -12.57 9.20
C GLY A 131 -5.47 -11.47 9.13
N PHE A 132 -6.15 -11.35 7.99
CA PHE A 132 -7.27 -10.43 7.82
C PHE A 132 -8.45 -10.78 8.73
N GLN A 133 -8.87 -12.04 8.76
CA GLN A 133 -9.94 -12.51 9.66
C GLN A 133 -9.59 -12.24 11.13
N CYS A 134 -8.33 -12.48 11.53
CA CYS A 134 -7.85 -12.18 12.87
C CYS A 134 -7.93 -10.68 13.17
N LEU A 135 -7.45 -9.81 12.28
CA LEU A 135 -7.54 -8.36 12.45
C LEU A 135 -8.99 -7.88 12.50
N ALA A 136 -9.87 -8.42 11.65
CA ALA A 136 -11.29 -8.07 11.64
C ALA A 136 -11.98 -8.45 12.95
N HIS A 137 -11.70 -9.64 13.48
CA HIS A 137 -12.22 -10.05 14.78
C HIS A 137 -11.70 -9.12 15.90
N MET A 138 -10.41 -8.82 15.92
CA MET A 138 -9.82 -7.90 16.91
C MET A 138 -10.34 -6.47 16.81
N ALA A 139 -10.68 -6.02 15.59
CA ALA A 139 -11.30 -4.72 15.37
C ALA A 139 -12.73 -4.69 15.92
N MET A 140 -13.51 -5.74 15.65
CA MET A 140 -14.90 -5.87 16.12
C MET A 140 -14.98 -5.96 17.66
N THR A 141 -14.07 -6.70 18.30
CA THR A 141 -14.04 -6.87 19.76
C THR A 141 -13.17 -5.83 20.48
N TYR A 142 -12.90 -4.68 19.85
CA TYR A 142 -12.06 -3.65 20.46
C TYR A 142 -12.84 -2.84 21.51
N GLU A 143 -12.66 -3.19 22.78
CA GLU A 143 -13.44 -2.61 23.89
C GLU A 143 -12.87 -1.29 24.44
N LYS A 144 -11.58 -1.00 24.21
CA LYS A 144 -10.89 0.17 24.81
C LYS A 144 -11.42 1.52 24.31
N ASP A 145 -11.97 1.56 23.10
CA ASP A 145 -12.56 2.77 22.51
C ASP A 145 -13.63 2.36 21.48
N HIS A 146 -14.89 2.48 21.88
CA HIS A 146 -16.04 2.08 21.06
C HIS A 146 -16.21 2.97 19.82
N SER A 147 -15.90 4.26 19.92
CA SER A 147 -15.90 5.19 18.78
C SER A 147 -14.84 4.81 17.75
N LEU A 148 -13.67 4.34 18.20
CA LEU A 148 -12.64 3.84 17.32
C LEU A 148 -13.04 2.50 16.70
N SER A 149 -13.54 1.57 17.51
CA SER A 149 -13.99 0.22 17.08
C SER A 149 -14.99 0.29 15.91
N THR A 150 -16.01 1.14 16.06
CA THR A 150 -17.06 1.33 15.03
C THR A 150 -16.53 1.83 13.70
N ILE A 151 -15.33 2.42 13.64
CA ILE A 151 -14.69 2.88 12.40
C ILE A 151 -13.67 1.88 11.88
N VAL A 152 -12.78 1.39 12.74
CA VAL A 152 -11.63 0.57 12.30
C VAL A 152 -12.06 -0.77 11.73
N HIS A 153 -13.14 -1.36 12.24
CA HIS A 153 -13.71 -2.61 11.74
C HIS A 153 -14.21 -2.49 10.30
N PRO A 154 -15.20 -1.63 9.98
CA PRO A 154 -15.67 -1.49 8.61
C PRO A 154 -14.59 -0.89 7.69
N PHE A 155 -13.72 0.00 8.18
CA PHE A 155 -12.62 0.56 7.39
C PHE A 155 -11.63 -0.52 6.92
N LEU A 156 -11.26 -1.46 7.81
CA LEU A 156 -10.41 -2.60 7.47
C LEU A 156 -11.08 -3.50 6.42
N ILE A 157 -12.36 -3.82 6.63
CA ILE A 157 -13.12 -4.70 5.72
C ILE A 157 -13.24 -4.06 4.32
N PHE A 158 -13.47 -2.74 4.25
CA PHE A 158 -13.51 -2.03 2.97
C PHE A 158 -12.15 -1.93 2.30
N CYS A 159 -11.05 -1.76 3.05
CA CYS A 159 -9.71 -1.84 2.48
C CYS A 159 -9.47 -3.19 1.78
N TRP A 160 -9.90 -4.29 2.41
CA TRP A 160 -9.78 -5.63 1.86
C TRP A 160 -10.70 -5.86 0.66
N ASN A 161 -12.01 -5.67 0.81
CA ASN A 161 -12.99 -5.99 -0.24
C ASN A 161 -12.86 -5.09 -1.48
N LEU A 162 -12.47 -3.82 -1.31
CA LEU A 162 -12.25 -2.92 -2.44
C LEU A 162 -10.84 -3.06 -3.04
N MET A 163 -9.94 -3.82 -2.40
CA MET A 163 -8.51 -3.86 -2.75
C MET A 163 -7.92 -2.45 -2.89
N ALA A 164 -8.36 -1.54 -2.01
CA ALA A 164 -8.10 -0.11 -2.11
C ALA A 164 -7.13 0.35 -1.03
N ARG A 165 -6.36 1.40 -1.34
CA ARG A 165 -5.47 2.02 -0.35
C ARG A 165 -6.31 2.72 0.71
N SER A 166 -5.81 2.77 1.95
CA SER A 166 -6.48 3.44 3.06
C SER A 166 -6.81 4.92 2.78
N ALA A 167 -5.99 5.62 1.98
CA ALA A 167 -6.29 6.98 1.54
C ALA A 167 -7.55 7.05 0.65
N SER A 168 -7.74 6.08 -0.24
CA SER A 168 -8.93 5.99 -1.11
C SER A 168 -10.16 5.58 -0.31
N VAL A 169 -10.02 4.60 0.58
CA VAL A 169 -11.13 4.18 1.45
C VAL A 169 -11.58 5.31 2.38
N GLY A 170 -10.63 6.05 2.96
CA GLY A 170 -10.91 7.22 3.79
C GLY A 170 -11.55 8.39 3.07
N SER A 171 -11.55 8.42 1.73
CA SER A 171 -12.23 9.43 0.93
C SER A 171 -13.58 8.97 0.36
N ILE A 172 -14.06 7.77 0.72
CA ILE A 172 -15.36 7.28 0.27
C ILE A 172 -16.46 8.15 0.88
N ARG A 173 -17.35 8.62 0.01
CA ARG A 173 -18.56 9.36 0.37
C ARG A 173 -19.79 8.48 0.14
N TYR A 174 -20.89 8.79 0.80
CA TYR A 174 -22.17 8.11 0.53
C TYR A 174 -22.58 8.24 -0.94
N ASP A 175 -22.30 9.39 -1.57
CA ASP A 175 -22.59 9.63 -3.00
C ASP A 175 -21.77 8.73 -3.95
N HIS A 176 -20.71 8.07 -3.45
CA HIS A 176 -19.90 7.13 -4.22
C HIS A 176 -20.46 5.70 -4.20
N MET A 177 -21.54 5.47 -3.46
CA MET A 177 -22.13 4.16 -3.22
C MET A 177 -23.50 4.06 -3.90
N THR A 178 -23.67 3.01 -4.71
CA THR A 178 -24.95 2.65 -5.32
C THR A 178 -25.21 1.16 -5.12
N TRP A 179 -26.45 0.73 -5.35
CA TRP A 179 -26.77 -0.69 -5.43
C TRP A 179 -27.01 -1.05 -6.89
N GLU A 180 -26.35 -2.10 -7.35
CA GLU A 180 -26.57 -2.69 -8.68
C GLU A 180 -26.80 -4.19 -8.47
N GLY A 181 -28.03 -4.66 -8.65
CA GLY A 181 -28.41 -6.05 -8.33
C GLY A 181 -28.24 -6.37 -6.83
N ASP A 182 -27.49 -7.42 -6.52
CA ASP A 182 -27.17 -7.88 -5.17
C ASP A 182 -25.84 -7.32 -4.62
N ALA A 183 -25.20 -6.42 -5.36
CA ALA A 183 -23.91 -5.82 -5.02
C ALA A 183 -24.04 -4.37 -4.55
N LEU A 184 -23.31 -4.04 -3.49
CA LEU A 184 -22.97 -2.66 -3.18
C LEU A 184 -21.83 -2.24 -4.11
N VAL A 185 -22.05 -1.21 -4.91
CA VAL A 185 -21.08 -0.69 -5.87
C VAL A 185 -20.44 0.57 -5.32
N VAL A 186 -19.10 0.57 -5.27
CA VAL A 186 -18.30 1.73 -4.85
C VAL A 186 -17.50 2.27 -6.04
N ARG A 187 -17.69 3.55 -6.37
CA ARG A 187 -16.96 4.26 -7.42
C ARG A 187 -15.98 5.25 -6.81
N PHE A 188 -14.75 5.31 -7.36
CA PHE A 188 -13.75 6.26 -6.90
C PHE A 188 -13.62 7.38 -7.92
N ALA A 189 -13.90 8.62 -7.53
CA ALA A 189 -13.78 9.79 -8.41
C ALA A 189 -12.36 9.96 -9.01
N PHE A 190 -11.33 9.58 -8.25
CA PHE A 190 -9.96 9.46 -8.74
C PHE A 190 -9.22 8.42 -7.90
N THR A 191 -8.19 7.82 -8.47
CA THR A 191 -7.26 6.95 -7.74
C THR A 191 -5.82 7.41 -7.99
N LYS A 192 -4.86 6.88 -7.22
CA LYS A 192 -3.45 7.22 -7.47
C LYS A 192 -3.01 6.94 -8.92
N ASN A 193 -3.60 5.91 -9.54
CA ASN A 193 -3.24 5.47 -10.88
C ASN A 193 -4.13 6.14 -11.96
N ASP A 194 -5.18 6.84 -11.54
CA ASP A 194 -6.10 7.57 -12.41
C ASP A 194 -6.44 8.90 -11.71
N GLN A 195 -5.53 9.87 -11.85
CA GLN A 195 -5.66 11.18 -11.21
C GLN A 195 -6.65 12.09 -11.94
N GLU A 196 -7.00 11.74 -13.18
CA GLU A 196 -7.93 12.50 -14.03
C GLU A 196 -9.36 11.97 -13.93
N GLY A 197 -9.57 10.79 -13.30
CA GLY A 197 -10.88 10.19 -13.12
C GLY A 197 -11.50 9.68 -14.42
N MET A 198 -10.66 9.43 -15.44
CA MET A 198 -11.11 9.05 -16.78
C MET A 198 -11.49 7.57 -16.86
N ASN A 199 -11.00 6.74 -15.92
CA ASN A 199 -11.22 5.31 -15.87
C ASN A 199 -11.95 4.92 -14.57
N ASP A 200 -13.25 5.20 -14.50
CA ASP A 200 -14.10 4.70 -13.42
C ASP A 200 -14.27 3.19 -13.54
N THR A 201 -13.53 2.43 -12.73
CA THR A 201 -13.73 0.99 -12.57
C THR A 201 -14.57 0.75 -11.30
N PRO A 202 -15.90 0.53 -11.42
CA PRO A 202 -16.77 0.30 -10.27
C PRO A 202 -16.37 -0.97 -9.52
N ARG A 203 -16.40 -0.92 -8.19
CA ARG A 203 -16.03 -2.04 -7.32
C ARG A 203 -17.27 -2.61 -6.66
N HIS A 204 -17.59 -3.85 -7.03
CA HIS A 204 -18.73 -4.58 -6.50
C HIS A 204 -18.34 -5.28 -5.21
N VAL A 205 -19.16 -5.11 -4.17
CA VAL A 205 -18.96 -5.64 -2.83
C VAL A 205 -20.21 -6.41 -2.42
N TYR A 206 -20.02 -7.65 -1.97
CA TYR A 206 -21.11 -8.57 -1.67
C TYR A 206 -21.18 -8.89 -0.18
N ALA A 207 -22.36 -9.25 0.30
CA ALA A 207 -22.54 -9.71 1.67
C ALA A 207 -21.86 -11.08 1.88
N ASN A 208 -21.29 -11.27 3.06
CA ASN A 208 -20.80 -12.58 3.50
C ASN A 208 -21.67 -13.08 4.66
N VAL A 209 -22.63 -13.94 4.35
CA VAL A 209 -23.57 -14.50 5.33
C VAL A 209 -22.93 -15.56 6.24
N PHE A 210 -21.86 -16.20 5.79
CA PHE A 210 -21.19 -17.29 6.52
C PHE A 210 -20.20 -16.78 7.56
N GLN A 211 -19.61 -15.61 7.33
CA GLN A 211 -18.65 -15.00 8.26
C GLN A 211 -19.01 -13.53 8.52
N PRO A 212 -19.95 -13.28 9.45
CA PRO A 212 -20.41 -11.93 9.80
C PRO A 212 -19.28 -10.97 10.19
N SER A 213 -18.21 -11.49 10.80
CA SER A 213 -17.05 -10.70 11.25
C SER A 213 -16.27 -10.02 10.14
N ILE A 214 -16.38 -10.51 8.89
CA ILE A 214 -15.72 -9.96 7.70
C ILE A 214 -16.73 -9.53 6.63
N CYS A 215 -18.02 -9.48 6.95
CA CYS A 215 -19.06 -9.09 6.01
C CYS A 215 -19.06 -7.57 5.80
N PRO A 216 -18.77 -7.08 4.57
CA PRO A 216 -18.72 -5.64 4.29
C PRO A 216 -20.07 -4.97 4.47
N ILE A 217 -21.16 -5.60 4.02
CA ILE A 217 -22.51 -5.05 4.13
C ILE A 217 -22.94 -4.93 5.60
N LEU A 218 -22.71 -5.98 6.40
CA LEU A 218 -23.01 -5.93 7.83
C LEU A 218 -22.15 -4.90 8.55
N SER A 219 -20.86 -4.81 8.24
CA SER A 219 -19.96 -3.83 8.86
C SER A 219 -20.38 -2.39 8.55
N LEU A 220 -20.85 -2.13 7.32
CA LEU A 220 -21.39 -0.83 6.93
C LEU A 220 -22.70 -0.52 7.65
N ALA A 221 -23.60 -1.52 7.77
CA ALA A 221 -24.85 -1.36 8.49
C ALA A 221 -24.61 -0.98 9.96
N ILE A 222 -23.69 -1.69 10.65
CA ILE A 222 -23.30 -1.38 12.03
C ILE A 222 -22.79 0.07 12.14
N LEU A 223 -21.93 0.50 11.22
CA LEU A 223 -21.41 1.87 11.19
C LEU A 223 -22.53 2.91 11.06
N VAL A 224 -23.41 2.71 10.07
CA VAL A 224 -24.49 3.64 9.74
C VAL A 224 -25.53 3.71 10.86
N PHE A 225 -25.96 2.57 11.41
CA PHE A 225 -26.96 2.56 12.48
C PHE A 225 -26.40 3.04 13.82
N THR A 226 -25.10 2.88 14.08
CA THR A 226 -24.48 3.39 15.32
C THR A 226 -24.24 4.89 15.27
N ARG A 227 -23.86 5.43 14.10
CA ARG A 227 -23.46 6.85 13.97
C ARG A 227 -24.54 7.76 13.40
N GLY A 228 -25.58 7.19 12.79
CA GLY A 228 -26.50 7.92 11.93
C GLY A 228 -25.87 8.29 10.58
N VAL A 229 -26.71 8.45 9.55
CA VAL A 229 -26.24 8.95 8.24
C VAL A 229 -26.06 10.47 8.35
N GLN A 230 -24.82 10.94 8.24
CA GLN A 230 -24.47 12.36 8.36
C GLN A 230 -24.72 13.13 7.05
N LEU A 231 -25.96 13.07 6.51
CA LEU A 231 -26.32 13.62 5.18
C LEU A 231 -26.22 15.15 5.10
N ASP A 232 -26.51 15.84 6.21
CA ASP A 232 -26.51 17.31 6.31
C ASP A 232 -25.16 17.89 6.76
N SER A 233 -24.18 17.03 7.05
CA SER A 233 -22.84 17.47 7.40
C SER A 233 -22.09 17.94 6.15
N THR A 234 -21.17 18.89 6.32
CA THR A 234 -20.28 19.38 5.24
C THR A 234 -19.39 18.30 4.64
N SER A 235 -19.34 17.11 5.26
CA SER A 235 -18.53 15.99 4.87
C SER A 235 -19.34 14.70 4.87
N ARG A 236 -19.93 14.37 3.71
CA ARG A 236 -20.63 13.09 3.45
C ARG A 236 -19.71 11.86 3.44
N LEU A 237 -18.60 11.88 4.17
CA LEU A 237 -17.65 10.78 4.27
C LEU A 237 -18.26 9.62 5.06
N VAL A 238 -18.09 8.40 4.54
CA VAL A 238 -18.60 7.19 5.19
C VAL A 238 -17.86 6.92 6.51
N PHE A 239 -16.52 7.04 6.51
CA PHE A 239 -15.67 6.64 7.63
C PHE A 239 -15.23 7.80 8.54
N ASP A 240 -15.78 9.00 8.35
CA ASP A 240 -15.40 10.24 9.05
C ASP A 240 -14.02 10.81 8.67
N HIS A 241 -13.74 12.01 9.16
CA HIS A 241 -12.43 12.64 9.05
C HIS A 241 -11.36 11.83 9.79
N ASN A 242 -10.15 11.84 9.23
CA ASN A 242 -8.97 11.17 9.80
C ASN A 242 -9.13 9.65 10.00
N ALA A 243 -10.13 9.01 9.39
CA ALA A 243 -10.37 7.56 9.47
C ALA A 243 -9.11 6.73 9.20
N LYS A 244 -8.36 7.13 8.16
CA LYS A 244 -7.08 6.52 7.80
C LYS A 244 -6.06 6.59 8.94
N ASP A 245 -5.94 7.76 9.59
CA ASP A 245 -4.92 7.97 10.61
C ASP A 245 -5.32 7.27 11.92
N ARG A 246 -6.62 7.28 12.25
CA ARG A 246 -7.22 6.48 13.35
C ARG A 246 -6.99 4.98 13.13
N PHE A 247 -7.24 4.48 11.92
CA PHE A 247 -6.97 3.10 11.53
C PHE A 247 -5.47 2.78 11.61
N SER A 248 -4.61 3.67 11.11
CA SER A 248 -3.15 3.48 11.17
C SER A 248 -2.62 3.43 12.61
N PHE A 249 -3.15 4.27 13.49
CA PHE A 249 -2.83 4.26 14.92
C PHE A 249 -3.27 2.95 15.58
N TRP A 250 -4.54 2.57 15.38
CA TRP A 250 -5.09 1.32 15.89
C TRP A 250 -4.28 0.10 15.41
N LEU A 251 -4.02 0.00 14.10
CA LEU A 251 -3.30 -1.12 13.51
C LEU A 251 -1.87 -1.23 14.08
N SER A 252 -1.18 -0.09 14.21
CA SER A 252 0.18 -0.08 14.77
C SER A 252 0.19 -0.56 16.22
N LYS A 253 -0.77 -0.10 17.03
CA LYS A 253 -0.94 -0.52 18.43
C LYS A 253 -1.26 -2.01 18.53
N VAL A 254 -2.23 -2.49 17.76
CA VAL A 254 -2.67 -3.89 17.76
C VAL A 254 -1.56 -4.83 17.32
N CYS A 255 -0.82 -4.49 16.26
CA CYS A 255 0.33 -5.27 15.81
C CYS A 255 1.47 -5.29 16.85
N ALA A 256 1.70 -4.19 17.57
CA ALA A 256 2.70 -4.15 18.64
C ALA A 256 2.29 -5.03 19.83
N GLU A 257 1.03 -4.93 20.28
CA GLU A 257 0.50 -5.70 21.41
C GLU A 257 0.39 -7.21 21.11
N ASN A 258 0.19 -7.59 19.84
CA ASN A 258 -0.12 -8.98 19.44
C ASN A 258 0.91 -9.63 18.52
N ARG A 259 2.17 -9.15 18.53
CA ARG A 259 3.24 -9.61 17.63
C ARG A 259 3.33 -11.15 17.54
N ARG A 260 3.34 -11.84 18.68
CA ARG A 260 3.42 -13.32 18.77
C ARG A 260 2.24 -14.03 18.11
N ARG A 261 1.04 -13.44 18.15
CA ARG A 261 -0.17 -14.02 17.55
C ARG A 261 -0.12 -13.92 16.02
N PHE A 262 0.43 -12.82 15.50
CA PHE A 262 0.62 -12.63 14.06
C PHE A 262 1.75 -13.48 13.48
N GLU A 263 2.84 -13.69 14.23
CA GLU A 263 3.93 -14.61 13.83
C GLU A 263 3.39 -16.04 13.64
N LYS A 264 2.56 -16.53 14.57
CA LYS A 264 1.92 -17.85 14.46
C LYS A 264 0.93 -17.97 13.30
N CYS A 265 0.24 -16.88 12.94
CA CYS A 265 -0.67 -16.87 11.78
C CYS A 265 0.05 -16.76 10.44
N SER A 266 1.31 -16.32 10.42
CA SER A 266 2.11 -16.20 9.18
C SER A 266 2.81 -17.48 8.74
N ASP A 267 2.86 -18.50 9.60
CA ASP A 267 3.61 -19.76 9.37
C ASP A 267 2.77 -20.93 8.84
N TYR A 268 1.50 -20.72 8.47
CA TYR A 268 0.71 -21.80 7.90
C TYR A 268 0.98 -21.99 6.39
N PRO A 269 1.52 -23.15 5.95
CA PRO A 269 1.48 -23.50 4.54
C PRO A 269 0.02 -23.62 4.09
N LEU A 270 -0.25 -23.23 2.84
CA LEU A 270 -1.54 -23.30 2.14
C LEU A 270 -2.04 -24.75 1.91
N ARG A 271 -2.03 -25.60 2.93
CA ARG A 271 -2.61 -26.94 2.91
C ARG A 271 -3.57 -27.07 4.08
N THR A 272 -4.83 -26.72 3.83
CA THR A 272 -6.06 -27.38 4.31
C THR A 272 -7.24 -26.41 4.20
N LEU A 273 -7.65 -26.15 2.96
CA LEU A 273 -9.01 -25.69 2.63
C LEU A 273 -9.56 -26.55 1.48
N GLU A 274 -9.27 -27.84 1.53
CA GLU A 274 -10.06 -28.88 0.86
C GLU A 274 -10.54 -29.83 1.94
N ARG A 275 -11.58 -29.42 2.67
CA ARG A 275 -12.59 -30.38 3.12
C ARG A 275 -13.77 -30.19 2.20
N THR A 276 -13.68 -30.73 0.99
CA THR A 276 -14.88 -31.17 0.28
C THR A 276 -15.55 -32.21 1.18
N PRO A 277 -16.84 -32.08 1.50
CA PRO A 277 -17.57 -33.12 2.23
C PRO A 277 -17.40 -34.44 1.50
N SER A 278 -17.20 -35.53 2.23
CA SER A 278 -17.09 -36.84 1.57
C SER A 278 -18.43 -37.14 0.89
N GLU A 279 -18.43 -37.78 -0.28
CA GLU A 279 -19.67 -38.15 -1.00
C GLU A 279 -20.66 -38.95 -0.14
N LYS A 280 -20.19 -39.58 0.95
CA LYS A 280 -21.04 -40.26 1.93
C LYS A 280 -21.92 -39.30 2.74
N GLU A 281 -21.46 -38.10 3.06
CA GLU A 281 -22.22 -37.08 3.82
C GLU A 281 -23.29 -36.39 2.95
N LEU A 282 -23.01 -36.22 1.66
CA LEU A 282 -23.97 -35.71 0.66
C LEU A 282 -25.09 -36.71 0.35
N ARG A 283 -24.82 -38.02 0.41
CA ARG A 283 -25.84 -39.06 0.23
C ARG A 283 -26.75 -39.22 1.47
N ALA A 284 -26.19 -39.10 2.67
CA ALA A 284 -26.97 -39.20 3.92
C ALA A 284 -27.97 -38.03 4.09
N SER A 285 -27.58 -36.82 3.68
CA SER A 285 -28.45 -35.63 3.69
C SER A 285 -29.54 -35.65 2.61
N SER A 286 -29.30 -36.35 1.49
CA SER A 286 -30.30 -36.52 0.43
C SER A 286 -31.36 -37.58 0.76
N GLN A 287 -31.00 -38.65 1.48
CA GLN A 287 -31.95 -39.68 1.93
C GLN A 287 -32.89 -39.18 3.03
N THR A 288 -32.38 -38.41 3.99
CA THR A 288 -33.20 -37.81 5.07
C THR A 288 -34.21 -36.79 4.52
N HIS A 289 -33.90 -36.09 3.43
CA HIS A 289 -34.83 -35.16 2.79
C HIS A 289 -35.93 -35.83 1.95
N LEU A 290 -35.72 -37.07 1.48
CA LEU A 290 -36.74 -37.85 0.77
C LEU A 290 -37.72 -38.53 1.72
N GLU A 291 -37.26 -39.01 2.88
CA GLU A 291 -38.11 -39.64 3.89
C GLU A 291 -39.06 -38.63 4.57
N ALA A 292 -38.63 -37.39 4.73
CA ALA A 292 -39.46 -36.32 5.30
C ALA A 292 -40.54 -35.77 4.35
N ARG A 293 -40.57 -36.20 3.07
CA ARG A 293 -41.62 -35.83 2.09
C ARG A 293 -42.68 -36.90 1.89
N GLN A 294 -42.56 -38.04 2.57
CA GLN A 294 -43.51 -39.16 2.48
C GLN A 294 -44.30 -39.39 3.78
N GLN A 295 -44.32 -38.41 4.70
CA GLN A 295 -45.22 -38.38 5.85
C GLN A 295 -46.12 -37.14 5.80
#